data_AF-A0A1I7VZ68-F1
#
_entry.id   AF-A0A1I7VZ68-F1
#
_cell.length_a   1.000
_cell.length_b   1.000
_cell.length_c   1.000
_cell.angle_alpha   90.00
_cell.angle_beta   90.00
_cell.angle_gamma   90.00
#
_symmetry.space_group_name_H-M   'P 1'
#
loop_
_entity.id
_entity.type
_entity.pdbx_description
1 polymer ?
#
loop_
_entity_poly.entity_id
_entity_poly.type
_entity_poly.pdbx_seq_one_letter_code
_entity_poly.pdbx_strand_id
1 'polypeptide(L)'
;MVAKVGAKTIHYGTVIMPSVVKDILGTLPTKEFLVSPPTVLSTQQKQKLSYLKTDQFLENIANVEDGRYPSVSAILGCTTSQRLLYQWQLKMIKQLGGIGAFKKYVRVRMQSGTQYHSCIQKILEELRKRGSFPDDVADQITSEVDSSVASYLTSVLPVLRTLGDKNMELERPTRHHGLCYSGRFDAAVTYKDALFLMDWKTASSGSSKDTCTGIEKMYNDPMQLAAYVGAVNSDPNFRMLPEIRFGAIVVAKENGSVADVVEMNSSHLEFTSKPAEKKKQSNQQKVVKGVRRVTTHNDNFNYWSVTVYWNKWLDCVWQFWTKMETFSAVNNVISFVWNNEEKYPKNKNTETKFKIFNTYNCSWETVFELAQLIPSLC
;
A
#
# COMPACT_ATOMS: atom_id res chain seq x y z
N MET A 1 24.72 8.80 -19.77
CA MET A 1 23.26 8.77 -19.97
C MET A 1 22.80 10.21 -20.12
N VAL A 2 22.34 10.58 -21.31
CA VAL A 2 21.79 11.91 -21.61
C VAL A 2 20.41 11.99 -20.96
N ALA A 3 20.14 13.04 -20.19
CA ALA A 3 18.83 13.26 -19.59
C ALA A 3 17.77 13.32 -20.71
N LYS A 4 16.73 12.50 -20.59
CA LYS A 4 15.62 12.49 -21.56
C LYS A 4 14.85 13.80 -21.49
N VAL A 5 14.54 14.40 -22.63
CA VAL A 5 13.87 15.71 -22.71
C VAL A 5 12.52 15.62 -21.98
N GLY A 6 12.33 16.44 -20.94
CA GLY A 6 11.09 16.47 -20.14
C GLY A 6 11.06 15.53 -18.92
N ALA A 7 12.04 14.63 -18.75
CA ALA A 7 12.12 13.77 -17.58
C ALA A 7 12.82 14.46 -16.38
N LYS A 8 12.37 14.15 -15.17
CA LYS A 8 12.88 14.71 -13.91
C LYS A 8 13.36 13.61 -12.96
N THR A 9 14.30 13.97 -12.10
CA THR A 9 14.68 13.17 -10.94
C THR A 9 13.94 13.71 -9.71
N ILE A 10 13.33 12.84 -8.93
CA ILE A 10 12.66 13.22 -7.68
C ILE A 10 13.44 12.69 -6.49
N HIS A 11 13.64 13.53 -5.48
CA HIS A 11 14.13 13.15 -4.16
C HIS A 11 12.96 13.22 -3.17
N TYR A 12 12.73 12.21 -2.34
CA TYR A 12 11.62 12.22 -1.36
C TYR A 12 11.94 11.41 -0.11
N GLY A 13 11.05 11.43 0.89
CA GLY A 13 11.27 10.79 2.18
C GLY A 13 11.83 11.78 3.21
N THR A 14 12.64 11.29 4.15
CA THR A 14 13.23 12.15 5.19
C THR A 14 14.67 12.52 4.86
N VAL A 15 15.20 13.57 5.49
CA VAL A 15 16.64 13.91 5.42
C VAL A 15 17.56 12.79 5.93
N ILE A 16 17.06 11.85 6.74
CA ILE A 16 17.86 10.73 7.29
C ILE A 16 17.97 9.60 6.26
N MET A 17 16.87 9.28 5.59
CA MET A 17 16.78 8.22 4.58
C MET A 17 16.06 8.76 3.33
N PRO A 18 16.71 9.65 2.56
CA PRO A 18 16.12 10.16 1.34
C PRO A 18 16.14 9.07 0.27
N SER A 19 15.18 9.18 -0.64
CA SER A 19 15.00 8.25 -1.75
C SER A 19 15.09 9.00 -3.05
N VAL A 20 15.76 8.41 -4.05
CA VAL A 20 16.04 9.05 -5.33
C VAL A 20 15.44 8.21 -6.44
N VAL A 21 14.56 8.81 -7.24
CA VAL A 21 13.93 8.15 -8.37
C VAL A 21 14.14 8.99 -9.62
N LYS A 22 14.81 8.41 -10.61
CA LYS A 22 15.17 9.07 -11.87
C LYS A 22 14.14 8.81 -12.96
N ASP A 23 14.23 9.62 -14.01
CA ASP A 23 13.51 9.50 -15.28
C ASP A 23 11.98 9.53 -15.14
N ILE A 24 11.46 10.25 -14.14
CA ILE A 24 10.01 10.42 -13.95
C ILE A 24 9.49 11.48 -14.93
N LEU A 25 8.31 11.27 -15.50
CA LEU A 25 7.65 12.28 -16.32
C LEU A 25 7.61 13.64 -15.59
N GLY A 26 8.08 14.70 -16.25
CA GLY A 26 8.15 16.03 -15.64
C GLY A 26 6.83 16.78 -15.57
N THR A 27 5.82 16.35 -16.33
CA THR A 27 4.49 16.96 -16.43
C THR A 27 3.44 15.88 -16.72
N LEU A 28 2.17 16.17 -16.42
CA LEU A 28 1.07 15.25 -16.73
C LEU A 28 0.74 15.36 -18.23
N PRO A 29 0.88 14.27 -19.03
CA PRO A 29 0.69 14.32 -20.49
C PRO A 29 -0.69 14.81 -20.93
N THR A 30 -1.73 14.48 -20.17
CA THR A 30 -3.11 14.83 -20.50
C THR A 30 -3.83 15.31 -19.26
N LYS A 31 -4.13 16.61 -19.20
CA LYS A 31 -4.77 17.23 -18.03
C LYS A 31 -6.28 17.00 -17.96
N GLU A 32 -6.88 16.28 -18.91
CA GLU A 32 -8.33 16.06 -19.02
C GLU A 32 -8.98 15.59 -17.72
N PHE A 33 -8.23 14.84 -16.90
CA PHE A 33 -8.74 14.20 -15.68
C PHE A 33 -8.40 14.92 -14.37
N LEU A 34 -7.43 15.84 -14.37
CA LEU A 34 -6.90 16.48 -13.14
C LEU A 34 -6.78 18.01 -13.27
N VAL A 35 -7.66 18.64 -14.05
CA VAL A 35 -7.70 20.11 -14.26
C VAL A 35 -7.91 20.89 -12.95
N SER A 36 -8.53 20.27 -11.95
CA SER A 36 -8.88 20.90 -10.67
C SER A 36 -8.73 19.90 -9.52
N PRO A 37 -8.60 20.37 -8.26
CA PRO A 37 -8.59 19.50 -7.10
C PRO A 37 -9.80 18.55 -7.10
N PRO A 38 -9.63 17.25 -6.80
CA PRO A 38 -10.72 16.27 -6.80
C PRO A 38 -11.91 16.69 -5.92
N THR A 39 -11.67 17.47 -4.86
CA THR A 39 -12.70 18.02 -3.98
C THR A 39 -13.71 18.92 -4.70
N VAL A 40 -13.30 19.62 -5.76
CA VAL A 40 -14.11 20.62 -6.48
C VAL A 40 -14.74 20.03 -7.76
N LEU A 41 -14.39 18.80 -8.14
CA LEU A 41 -14.94 18.16 -9.34
C LEU A 41 -16.43 17.86 -9.19
N SER A 42 -17.17 18.08 -10.28
CA SER A 42 -18.58 17.68 -10.39
C SER A 42 -18.73 16.15 -10.32
N THR A 43 -19.92 15.68 -9.99
CA THR A 43 -20.24 14.23 -9.94
C THR A 43 -19.90 13.52 -11.25
N GLN A 44 -20.20 14.16 -12.39
CA GLN A 44 -19.90 13.61 -13.71
C GLN A 44 -18.38 13.51 -13.97
N GLN A 45 -17.59 14.49 -13.52
CA GLN A 45 -16.12 14.44 -13.62
C GLN A 45 -15.53 13.38 -12.68
N LYS A 46 -16.08 13.23 -11.46
CA LYS A 46 -15.67 12.17 -10.52
C LYS A 46 -15.99 10.78 -11.05
N GLN A 47 -17.08 10.61 -11.79
CA GLN A 47 -17.42 9.34 -12.42
C GLN A 47 -16.41 8.94 -13.50
N LYS A 48 -15.82 9.90 -14.22
CA LYS A 48 -14.70 9.64 -15.16
C LYS A 48 -13.40 9.22 -14.46
N LEU A 49 -13.28 9.53 -13.16
CA LEU A 49 -12.16 9.15 -12.30
C LEU A 49 -12.49 7.93 -11.44
N SER A 50 -13.50 7.15 -11.82
CA SER A 50 -13.89 5.97 -11.05
C SER A 50 -12.76 4.94 -11.01
N TYR A 51 -12.59 4.28 -9.87
CA TYR A 51 -11.73 3.08 -9.77
C TYR A 51 -12.41 1.83 -10.32
N LEU A 52 -13.70 1.91 -10.66
CA LEU A 52 -14.44 0.82 -11.26
C LEU A 52 -14.03 0.65 -12.71
N LYS A 53 -14.13 -0.57 -13.19
CA LYS A 53 -13.78 -0.97 -14.54
C LYS A 53 -14.72 -0.28 -15.52
N THR A 54 -14.15 0.21 -16.62
CA THR A 54 -14.91 0.81 -17.72
C THR A 54 -14.63 0.02 -18.99
N ASP A 55 -15.56 0.09 -19.95
CA ASP A 55 -15.35 -0.55 -21.26
C ASP A 55 -14.27 0.14 -22.09
N GLN A 56 -13.86 1.35 -21.68
CA GLN A 56 -12.83 2.16 -22.32
C GLN A 56 -11.52 2.03 -21.54
N PHE A 57 -10.73 1.01 -21.86
CA PHE A 57 -9.38 0.90 -21.31
C PHE A 57 -8.51 2.03 -21.83
N LEU A 58 -7.71 2.62 -20.93
CA LEU A 58 -6.86 3.74 -21.25
C LEU A 58 -5.58 3.23 -21.89
N GLU A 59 -5.34 3.60 -23.16
CA GLU A 59 -4.11 3.26 -23.85
C GLU A 59 -2.92 4.03 -23.30
N ASN A 60 -1.70 3.53 -23.57
CA ASN A 60 -0.50 4.21 -23.12
C ASN A 60 -0.31 5.54 -23.85
N ILE A 61 -0.41 6.63 -23.10
CA ILE A 61 -0.31 8.00 -23.62
C ILE A 61 1.15 8.52 -23.59
N ALA A 62 2.03 7.91 -22.80
CA ALA A 62 3.41 8.38 -22.63
C ALA A 62 4.39 7.60 -23.51
N ASN A 63 5.26 8.31 -24.24
CA ASN A 63 6.37 7.69 -24.94
C ASN A 63 7.51 7.37 -23.98
N VAL A 64 8.31 6.36 -24.31
CA VAL A 64 9.49 5.96 -23.52
C VAL A 64 10.52 7.10 -23.40
N GLU A 65 10.49 8.05 -24.32
CA GLU A 65 11.34 9.24 -24.36
C GLU A 65 10.89 10.32 -23.36
N ASP A 66 9.63 10.35 -22.96
CA ASP A 66 9.09 11.38 -22.04
C ASP A 66 9.46 11.11 -20.57
N GLY A 67 9.78 9.85 -20.26
CA GLY A 67 10.03 9.35 -18.91
C GLY A 67 9.10 8.20 -18.54
N ARG A 68 9.11 7.80 -17.27
CA ARG A 68 8.25 6.76 -16.72
C ARG A 68 7.23 7.33 -15.74
N TYR A 69 6.13 6.62 -15.58
CA TYR A 69 5.16 6.89 -14.54
C TYR A 69 5.82 6.78 -13.15
N PRO A 70 5.57 7.72 -12.21
CA PRO A 70 5.93 7.52 -10.82
C PRO A 70 5.22 6.28 -10.26
N SER A 71 5.85 5.60 -9.28
CA SER A 71 5.18 4.52 -8.56
C SER A 71 4.16 5.06 -7.56
N VAL A 72 3.21 4.22 -7.15
CA VAL A 72 2.32 4.48 -6.01
C VAL A 72 3.12 4.89 -4.77
N SER A 73 4.17 4.13 -4.44
CA SER A 73 5.07 4.43 -3.32
C SER A 73 5.76 5.79 -3.43
N ALA A 74 6.19 6.19 -4.64
CA ALA A 74 6.84 7.48 -4.86
C ALA A 74 5.86 8.65 -4.69
N ILE A 75 4.65 8.54 -5.25
CA ILE A 75 3.60 9.57 -5.09
C ILE A 75 3.27 9.73 -3.60
N LEU A 76 3.02 8.64 -2.87
CA LEU A 76 2.74 8.68 -1.43
C LEU A 76 3.90 9.32 -0.67
N GLY A 77 5.14 8.94 -0.98
CA GLY A 77 6.34 9.49 -0.34
C GLY A 77 6.56 10.99 -0.60
N CYS A 78 6.05 11.52 -1.71
CA CYS A 78 6.14 12.95 -2.07
C CYS A 78 4.99 13.81 -1.51
N THR A 79 3.85 13.19 -1.18
CA THR A 79 2.59 13.91 -0.90
C THR A 79 2.05 13.68 0.50
N THR A 80 2.57 12.69 1.23
CA THR A 80 2.22 12.45 2.62
C THR A 80 3.26 13.02 3.58
N SER A 81 2.82 13.43 4.77
CA SER A 81 3.70 13.98 5.80
C SER A 81 4.68 12.92 6.33
N GLN A 82 5.97 13.22 6.30
CA GLN A 82 7.03 12.33 6.78
C GLN A 82 7.40 12.56 8.25
N ARG A 83 6.63 13.39 8.98
CA ARG A 83 6.95 13.80 10.36
C ARG A 83 7.04 12.61 11.32
N LEU A 84 6.06 11.71 11.31
CA LEU A 84 6.03 10.55 12.22
C LEU A 84 7.17 9.58 11.90
N LEU A 85 7.43 9.36 10.62
CA LEU A 85 8.56 8.56 10.16
C LEU A 85 9.89 9.15 10.65
N TYR A 86 10.09 10.45 10.47
CA TYR A 86 11.30 11.14 10.93
C TYR A 86 11.49 11.04 12.45
N GLN A 87 10.44 11.27 13.23
CA GLN A 87 10.48 11.13 14.70
C GLN A 87 10.84 9.71 15.13
N TRP A 88 10.26 8.71 14.47
CA TRP A 88 10.60 7.31 14.71
C TRP A 88 12.07 7.01 14.37
N GLN A 89 12.57 7.50 13.22
CA GLN A 89 13.97 7.32 12.82
C GLN A 89 14.92 7.91 13.87
N LEU A 90 14.66 9.11 14.37
CA LEU A 90 15.45 9.72 15.45
C LEU A 90 15.46 8.85 16.72
N LYS A 91 14.29 8.35 17.13
CA LYS A 91 14.19 7.44 18.29
C LYS A 91 15.02 6.18 18.08
N MET A 92 14.89 5.53 16.93
CA MET A 92 15.64 4.29 16.64
C MET A 92 17.15 4.53 16.57
N ILE A 93 17.59 5.62 15.95
CA ILE A 93 19.01 5.97 15.91
C ILE A 93 19.57 6.09 17.33
N LYS A 94 18.83 6.73 18.24
CA LYS A 94 19.22 6.84 19.64
C LYS A 94 19.24 5.46 20.33
N GLN A 95 18.21 4.65 20.13
CA GLN A 95 18.09 3.34 20.79
C GLN A 95 19.11 2.32 20.29
N LEU A 96 19.44 2.33 19.00
CA LEU A 96 20.38 1.40 18.37
C LEU A 96 21.84 1.86 18.48
N GLY A 97 22.11 3.01 19.10
CA GLY A 97 23.47 3.51 19.32
C GLY A 97 24.12 4.16 18.10
N GLY A 98 23.34 4.66 17.14
CA GLY A 98 23.84 5.47 16.03
C GLY A 98 23.25 5.16 14.66
N ILE A 99 23.55 6.03 13.69
CA ILE A 99 23.01 5.93 12.32
C ILE A 99 23.47 4.66 11.58
N GLY A 100 24.69 4.18 11.84
CA GLY A 100 25.21 2.96 11.22
C GLY A 100 24.42 1.72 11.64
N ALA A 101 24.15 1.57 12.95
CA ALA A 101 23.34 0.49 13.50
C ALA A 101 21.89 0.58 13.01
N PHE A 102 21.31 1.78 12.97
CA PHE A 102 19.99 2.01 12.40
C PHE A 102 19.89 1.59 10.92
N LYS A 103 20.87 1.96 10.08
CA LYS A 103 20.89 1.56 8.67
C LYS A 103 20.98 0.04 8.50
N LYS A 104 21.79 -0.63 9.33
CA LYS A 104 21.87 -2.09 9.35
C LYS A 104 20.53 -2.72 9.74
N TYR A 105 19.89 -2.20 10.79
CA TYR A 105 18.58 -2.63 11.24
C TYR A 105 17.51 -2.50 10.15
N VAL A 106 17.43 -1.35 9.48
CA VAL A 106 16.52 -1.14 8.34
C VAL A 106 16.79 -2.16 7.24
N ARG A 107 18.05 -2.35 6.85
CA ARG A 107 18.43 -3.27 5.78
C ARG A 107 18.00 -4.71 6.07
N VAL A 108 18.23 -5.19 7.29
CA VAL A 108 17.83 -6.55 7.70
C VAL A 108 16.31 -6.70 7.60
N ARG A 109 15.57 -5.72 8.11
CA ARG A 109 14.11 -5.75 8.05
C ARG A 109 13.57 -5.77 6.61
N MET A 110 14.21 -5.00 5.73
CA MET A 110 13.89 -5.00 4.30
C MET A 110 14.09 -6.36 3.66
N GLN A 111 15.22 -6.99 3.97
CA GLN A 111 15.51 -8.34 3.47
C GLN A 111 14.49 -9.36 3.97
N SER A 112 14.08 -9.29 5.25
CA SER A 112 13.01 -10.14 5.78
C SER A 112 11.66 -9.90 5.11
N GLY A 113 11.30 -8.64 4.83
CA GLY A 113 10.10 -8.27 4.06
C GLY A 113 10.12 -8.89 2.65
N THR A 114 11.18 -8.65 1.90
CA THR A 114 11.35 -9.22 0.55
C THR A 114 11.30 -10.75 0.55
N GLN A 115 11.95 -11.41 1.51
CA GLN A 115 11.93 -12.87 1.63
C GLN A 115 10.53 -13.38 1.97
N TYR A 116 9.79 -12.70 2.85
CA TYR A 116 8.40 -13.02 3.19
C TYR A 116 7.49 -12.97 1.97
N HIS A 117 7.51 -11.87 1.19
CA HIS A 117 6.74 -11.76 -0.06
C HIS A 117 7.13 -12.83 -1.07
N SER A 118 8.42 -13.10 -1.23
CA SER A 118 8.92 -14.16 -2.13
C SER A 118 8.40 -15.55 -1.75
N CYS A 119 8.30 -15.84 -0.45
CA CYS A 119 7.76 -17.10 0.05
C CYS A 119 6.25 -17.22 -0.19
N ILE A 120 5.48 -16.15 0.08
CA ILE A 120 4.04 -16.11 -0.22
C ILE A 120 3.81 -16.34 -1.71
N GLN A 121 4.55 -15.62 -2.58
CA GLN A 121 4.41 -15.77 -4.02
C GLN A 121 4.61 -17.22 -4.46
N LYS A 122 5.67 -17.91 -3.98
CA LYS A 122 5.91 -19.32 -4.28
C LYS A 122 4.76 -20.24 -3.83
N ILE A 123 4.26 -20.05 -2.61
CA ILE A 123 3.15 -20.84 -2.07
C ILE A 123 1.88 -20.63 -2.92
N LEU A 124 1.57 -19.38 -3.27
CA LEU A 124 0.38 -19.06 -4.08
C LEU A 124 0.52 -19.51 -5.54
N GLU A 125 1.72 -19.49 -6.10
CA GLU A 125 1.98 -20.06 -7.43
C GLU A 125 1.72 -21.58 -7.45
N GLU A 126 2.11 -22.29 -6.40
CA GLU A 126 1.82 -23.73 -6.26
C GLU A 126 0.33 -23.99 -6.02
N LEU A 127 -0.35 -23.17 -5.21
CA LEU A 127 -1.82 -23.22 -5.07
C LEU A 127 -2.50 -23.09 -6.44
N ARG A 128 -2.10 -22.09 -7.24
CA ARG A 128 -2.65 -21.87 -8.59
C ARG A 128 -2.41 -23.04 -9.53
N LYS A 129 -1.26 -23.73 -9.42
CA LYS A 129 -0.94 -24.88 -10.27
C LYS A 129 -1.70 -26.15 -9.87
N ARG A 130 -1.83 -26.40 -8.57
CA ARG A 130 -2.40 -27.65 -8.03
C ARG A 130 -3.91 -27.61 -7.91
N GLY A 131 -4.51 -26.42 -7.76
CA GLY A 131 -5.93 -26.26 -7.47
C GLY A 131 -6.31 -26.60 -6.03
N SER A 132 -5.31 -26.86 -5.18
CA SER A 132 -5.45 -27.13 -3.75
C SER A 132 -4.27 -26.54 -3.00
N PHE A 133 -4.46 -26.24 -1.70
CA PHE A 133 -3.41 -25.63 -0.90
C PHE A 133 -2.20 -26.58 -0.74
N PRO A 134 -0.97 -26.13 -1.04
CA PRO A 134 0.22 -26.99 -1.04
C PRO A 134 0.86 -27.03 0.35
N ASP A 135 0.25 -27.71 1.32
CA ASP A 135 0.76 -27.79 2.71
C ASP A 135 2.21 -28.30 2.76
N ASP A 136 2.57 -29.29 1.93
CA ASP A 136 3.93 -29.82 1.80
C ASP A 136 4.96 -28.74 1.43
N VAL A 137 4.62 -27.89 0.47
CA VAL A 137 5.50 -26.79 0.02
C VAL A 137 5.55 -25.69 1.05
N ALA A 138 4.41 -25.36 1.66
CA ALA A 138 4.33 -24.35 2.71
C ALA A 138 5.18 -24.72 3.92
N ASP A 139 5.11 -25.98 4.37
CA ASP A 139 5.90 -26.50 5.49
C ASP A 139 7.40 -26.52 5.15
N GLN A 140 7.75 -26.98 3.95
CA GLN A 140 9.13 -26.97 3.47
C GLN A 140 9.70 -25.55 3.47
N ILE A 141 9.04 -24.60 2.79
CA ILE A 141 9.49 -23.20 2.71
C ILE A 141 9.62 -22.60 4.11
N THR A 142 8.66 -22.86 5.00
CA THR A 142 8.68 -22.34 6.37
C THR A 142 9.87 -22.89 7.17
N SER A 143 10.28 -24.14 6.92
CA SER A 143 11.43 -24.75 7.61
C SER A 143 12.81 -24.28 7.11
N GLU A 144 12.89 -23.77 5.88
CA GLU A 144 14.16 -23.40 5.22
C GLU A 144 14.56 -21.92 5.41
N VAL A 145 13.63 -21.07 5.88
CA VAL A 145 13.86 -19.64 6.09
C VAL A 145 14.27 -19.30 7.53
N ASP A 146 14.83 -18.09 7.71
CA ASP A 146 15.17 -17.58 9.04
C ASP A 146 13.93 -17.53 9.96
N SER A 147 14.16 -17.70 11.27
CA SER A 147 13.10 -17.81 12.28
C SER A 147 12.11 -16.63 12.29
N SER A 148 12.58 -15.42 11.98
CA SER A 148 11.73 -14.23 11.86
C SER A 148 10.74 -14.35 10.70
N VAL A 149 11.20 -14.81 9.53
CA VAL A 149 10.37 -15.02 8.34
C VAL A 149 9.45 -16.23 8.54
N ALA A 150 9.95 -17.31 9.14
CA ALA A 150 9.15 -18.48 9.47
C ALA A 150 7.95 -18.13 10.39
N SER A 151 8.14 -17.19 11.32
CA SER A 151 7.06 -16.72 12.19
C SER A 151 6.00 -15.93 11.40
N TYR A 152 6.40 -15.05 10.50
CA TYR A 152 5.45 -14.36 9.61
C TYR A 152 4.71 -15.33 8.66
N LEU A 153 5.39 -16.37 8.17
CA LEU A 153 4.75 -17.41 7.37
C LEU A 153 3.72 -18.18 8.19
N THR A 154 4.11 -18.67 9.37
CA THR A 154 3.20 -19.35 10.30
C THR A 154 1.96 -18.51 10.59
N SER A 155 2.15 -17.20 10.79
CA SER A 155 1.07 -16.24 11.01
C SER A 155 0.08 -16.16 9.83
N VAL A 156 0.57 -16.10 8.58
CA VAL A 156 -0.28 -15.88 7.40
C VAL A 156 -0.86 -17.17 6.81
N LEU A 157 -0.26 -18.33 7.05
CA LEU A 157 -0.68 -19.61 6.45
C LEU A 157 -2.18 -19.92 6.64
N PRO A 158 -2.80 -19.70 7.82
CA PRO A 158 -4.25 -19.88 7.98
C PRO A 158 -5.08 -19.02 7.02
N VAL A 159 -4.63 -17.80 6.69
CA VAL A 159 -5.29 -16.94 5.71
C VAL A 159 -5.07 -17.47 4.30
N LEU A 160 -3.85 -17.85 3.93
CA LEU A 160 -3.55 -18.35 2.58
C LEU A 160 -4.36 -19.62 2.23
N ARG A 161 -4.64 -20.48 3.22
CA ARG A 161 -5.49 -21.68 3.05
C ARG A 161 -6.94 -21.37 2.65
N THR A 162 -7.40 -20.15 2.87
CA THR A 162 -8.78 -19.73 2.55
C THR A 162 -8.91 -19.08 1.17
N LEU A 163 -7.79 -18.92 0.44
CA LEU A 163 -7.77 -18.29 -0.87
C LEU A 163 -8.18 -19.29 -1.95
N GLY A 164 -8.89 -18.80 -2.96
CA GLY A 164 -9.22 -19.55 -4.16
C GLY A 164 -8.03 -19.64 -5.12
N ASP A 165 -8.04 -20.67 -5.95
CA ASP A 165 -7.02 -21.01 -6.94
C ASP A 165 -7.25 -20.36 -8.32
N LYS A 166 -8.47 -19.86 -8.58
CA LYS A 166 -8.88 -19.27 -9.87
C LYS A 166 -8.72 -17.75 -9.92
N ASN A 167 -8.52 -17.24 -11.14
CA ASN A 167 -8.39 -15.81 -11.45
C ASN A 167 -7.30 -15.10 -10.62
N MET A 168 -6.19 -15.80 -10.40
CA MET A 168 -5.11 -15.34 -9.54
C MET A 168 -3.98 -14.69 -10.35
N GLU A 169 -3.73 -13.41 -10.08
CA GLU A 169 -2.56 -12.67 -10.56
C GLU A 169 -1.66 -12.36 -9.37
N LEU A 170 -0.38 -12.69 -9.48
CA LEU A 170 0.60 -12.55 -8.39
C LEU A 170 1.71 -11.64 -8.85
N GLU A 171 2.04 -10.64 -8.04
CA GLU A 171 3.26 -9.86 -8.19
C GLU A 171 3.38 -9.32 -9.64
N ARG A 172 2.30 -8.69 -10.13
CA ARG A 172 2.23 -8.18 -11.50
C ARG A 172 2.41 -6.66 -11.53
N PRO A 173 3.13 -6.11 -12.51
CA PRO A 173 3.16 -4.68 -12.74
C PRO A 173 1.78 -4.20 -13.24
N THR A 174 1.35 -3.03 -12.79
CA THR A 174 0.11 -2.37 -13.23
C THR A 174 0.33 -0.89 -13.47
N ARG A 175 -0.49 -0.29 -14.36
CA ARG A 175 -0.44 1.11 -14.72
C ARG A 175 -1.84 1.70 -14.85
N HIS A 176 -2.01 2.92 -14.34
CA HIS A 176 -3.19 3.71 -14.64
C HIS A 176 -2.82 4.79 -15.65
N HIS A 177 -3.12 4.57 -16.94
CA HIS A 177 -2.66 5.46 -18.01
C HIS A 177 -3.27 6.87 -17.95
N GLY A 178 -4.53 7.03 -17.56
CA GLY A 178 -5.14 8.38 -17.41
C GLY A 178 -4.61 9.20 -16.23
N LEU A 179 -4.22 8.56 -15.13
CA LEU A 179 -3.65 9.22 -13.94
C LEU A 179 -2.11 9.17 -13.93
N CYS A 180 -1.52 8.51 -14.93
CA CYS A 180 -0.09 8.38 -15.19
C CYS A 180 0.74 7.85 -14.02
N TYR A 181 0.22 6.93 -13.21
CA TYR A 181 1.00 6.25 -12.16
C TYR A 181 1.12 4.75 -12.43
N SER A 182 2.10 4.11 -11.78
CA SER A 182 2.34 2.67 -11.91
C SER A 182 2.63 2.02 -10.56
N GLY A 183 2.73 0.69 -10.56
CA GLY A 183 3.28 -0.04 -9.42
C GLY A 183 3.21 -1.53 -9.63
N ARG A 184 3.36 -2.27 -8.53
CA ARG A 184 3.32 -3.72 -8.48
C ARG A 184 2.49 -4.08 -7.26
N PHE A 185 1.40 -4.79 -7.49
CA PHE A 185 0.53 -5.27 -6.42
C PHE A 185 0.93 -6.69 -6.05
N ASP A 186 0.68 -7.09 -4.80
CA ASP A 186 1.11 -8.40 -4.32
C ASP A 186 0.24 -9.52 -4.90
N ALA A 187 -1.09 -9.43 -4.77
CA ALA A 187 -1.99 -10.41 -5.35
C ALA A 187 -3.36 -9.84 -5.72
N ALA A 188 -3.94 -10.33 -6.81
CA ALA A 188 -5.38 -10.33 -7.06
C ALA A 188 -5.84 -11.78 -6.96
N VAL A 189 -6.72 -12.10 -6.01
CA VAL A 189 -7.06 -13.48 -5.66
C VAL A 189 -8.48 -13.59 -5.13
N THR A 190 -9.12 -14.73 -5.38
CA THR A 190 -10.47 -15.00 -4.86
C THR A 190 -10.41 -15.25 -3.35
N TYR A 191 -11.21 -14.54 -2.58
CA TYR A 191 -11.36 -14.68 -1.14
C TYR A 191 -12.83 -14.45 -0.77
N LYS A 192 -13.42 -15.34 0.04
CA LYS A 192 -14.85 -15.30 0.41
C LYS A 192 -15.77 -15.12 -0.81
N ASP A 193 -15.54 -15.92 -1.86
CA ASP A 193 -16.30 -15.93 -3.11
C ASP A 193 -16.29 -14.64 -3.96
N ALA A 194 -15.37 -13.71 -3.67
CA ALA A 194 -15.17 -12.50 -4.49
C ALA A 194 -13.69 -12.27 -4.81
N LEU A 195 -13.40 -11.51 -5.88
CA LEU A 195 -12.03 -11.14 -6.24
C LEU A 195 -11.57 -9.95 -5.39
N PHE A 196 -10.49 -10.16 -4.65
CA PHE A 196 -9.85 -9.15 -3.80
C PHE A 196 -8.51 -8.77 -4.39
N LEU A 197 -8.13 -7.50 -4.24
CA LEU A 197 -6.72 -7.13 -4.22
C LEU A 197 -6.17 -7.32 -2.79
N MET A 198 -5.11 -8.11 -2.64
CA MET A 198 -4.48 -8.37 -1.34
C MET A 198 -3.13 -7.65 -1.26
N ASP A 199 -2.85 -7.05 -0.11
CA ASP A 199 -1.58 -6.41 0.22
C ASP A 199 -1.04 -7.05 1.51
N TRP A 200 0.07 -7.77 1.42
CA TRP A 200 0.70 -8.46 2.54
C TRP A 200 1.61 -7.50 3.30
N LYS A 201 1.60 -7.58 4.63
CA LYS A 201 2.38 -6.72 5.51
C LYS A 201 2.94 -7.52 6.68
N THR A 202 4.15 -7.19 7.09
CA THR A 202 4.72 -7.67 8.35
C THR A 202 4.51 -6.63 9.45
N ALA A 203 4.24 -7.10 10.66
CA ALA A 203 4.14 -6.26 11.85
C ALA A 203 5.10 -6.77 12.91
N SER A 204 6.04 -5.91 13.30
CA SER A 204 6.90 -6.20 14.45
C SER A 204 6.12 -6.11 15.74
N SER A 205 6.50 -6.93 16.71
CA SER A 205 5.90 -7.03 18.03
C SER A 205 5.80 -5.65 18.70
N GLY A 206 4.63 -5.32 19.24
CA GLY A 206 4.35 -4.05 19.89
C GLY A 206 4.24 -2.85 18.95
N SER A 207 4.12 -3.08 17.63
CA SER A 207 3.82 -2.01 16.67
C SER A 207 2.34 -1.65 16.65
N SER A 208 2.03 -0.52 16.00
CA SER A 208 0.62 -0.09 15.85
C SER A 208 -0.18 -1.11 15.04
N LYS A 209 0.44 -1.74 14.04
CA LYS A 209 -0.17 -2.80 13.21
C LYS A 209 -0.25 -4.16 13.93
N ASP A 210 0.66 -4.43 14.86
CA ASP A 210 0.63 -5.65 15.67
C ASP A 210 -0.59 -5.66 16.60
N THR A 211 -0.90 -4.51 17.21
CA THR A 211 -1.95 -4.36 18.22
C THR A 211 -3.30 -3.88 17.67
N CYS A 212 -3.49 -3.84 16.35
CA CYS A 212 -4.67 -3.23 15.75
C CYS A 212 -5.33 -4.09 14.68
N THR A 213 -6.62 -4.27 14.86
CA THR A 213 -7.55 -4.91 13.92
C THR A 213 -8.27 -3.88 13.03
N GLY A 214 -7.96 -2.59 13.17
CA GLY A 214 -8.60 -1.46 12.48
C GLY A 214 -7.67 -0.79 11.46
N ILE A 215 -8.26 -0.23 10.41
CA ILE A 215 -7.53 0.33 9.27
C ILE A 215 -6.92 1.72 9.55
N GLU A 216 -7.37 2.41 10.63
CA GLU A 216 -6.81 3.69 11.07
C GLU A 216 -5.33 3.62 11.46
N LYS A 217 -4.84 2.45 11.88
CA LYS A 217 -3.43 2.24 12.22
C LYS A 217 -2.59 1.69 11.05
N MET A 218 -3.19 1.57 9.86
CA MET A 218 -2.51 1.09 8.65
C MET A 218 -1.83 2.21 7.84
N TYR A 219 -1.77 3.43 8.37
CA TYR A 219 -1.11 4.58 7.75
C TYR A 219 -1.52 4.78 6.28
N ASN A 220 -0.57 4.60 5.34
CA ASN A 220 -0.78 4.78 3.91
C ASN A 220 -1.19 3.49 3.18
N ASP A 221 -1.16 2.32 3.83
CA ASP A 221 -1.48 1.04 3.19
C ASP A 221 -2.88 1.03 2.55
N PRO A 222 -3.94 1.59 3.17
CA PRO A 222 -5.27 1.63 2.55
C PRO A 222 -5.32 2.48 1.28
N MET A 223 -4.53 3.56 1.23
CA MET A 223 -4.41 4.40 0.03
C MET A 223 -3.63 3.67 -1.06
N GLN A 224 -2.57 2.94 -0.70
CA GLN A 224 -1.83 2.09 -1.63
C GLN A 224 -2.73 1.02 -2.23
N LEU A 225 -3.50 0.32 -1.40
CA LEU A 225 -4.44 -0.72 -1.82
C LEU A 225 -5.50 -0.14 -2.78
N ALA A 226 -6.12 0.99 -2.43
CA ALA A 226 -7.08 1.66 -3.32
C ALA A 226 -6.44 2.12 -4.65
N ALA A 227 -5.21 2.62 -4.62
CA ALA A 227 -4.46 3.00 -5.82
C ALA A 227 -4.25 1.81 -6.76
N TYR A 228 -3.89 0.65 -6.22
CA TYR A 228 -3.71 -0.56 -7.02
C TYR A 228 -5.04 -1.12 -7.54
N VAL A 229 -6.13 -1.08 -6.77
CA VAL A 229 -7.46 -1.45 -7.28
C VAL A 229 -7.82 -0.62 -8.52
N GLY A 230 -7.69 0.71 -8.44
CA GLY A 230 -7.98 1.57 -9.59
C GLY A 230 -7.04 1.37 -10.78
N ALA A 231 -5.76 1.07 -10.53
CA ALA A 231 -4.81 0.75 -11.60
C ALA A 231 -5.17 -0.56 -12.30
N VAL A 232 -5.40 -1.64 -11.56
CA VAL A 232 -5.73 -2.95 -12.11
C VAL A 232 -7.02 -2.91 -12.91
N ASN A 233 -8.06 -2.25 -12.40
CA ASN A 233 -9.34 -2.12 -13.11
C ASN A 233 -9.25 -1.29 -14.39
N SER A 234 -8.26 -0.38 -14.50
CA SER A 234 -8.08 0.50 -15.67
C SER A 234 -7.06 -0.01 -16.68
N ASP A 235 -6.26 -1.01 -16.31
CA ASP A 235 -5.12 -1.50 -17.09
C ASP A 235 -5.56 -2.61 -18.07
N PRO A 236 -5.33 -2.43 -19.40
CA PRO A 236 -5.71 -3.41 -20.42
C PRO A 236 -5.13 -4.81 -20.19
N ASN A 237 -4.01 -4.92 -19.47
CA ASN A 237 -3.37 -6.21 -19.18
C ASN A 237 -4.24 -7.11 -18.28
N PHE A 238 -5.15 -6.52 -17.51
CA PHE A 238 -6.04 -7.23 -16.59
C PHE A 238 -7.50 -7.20 -17.04
N ARG A 239 -7.76 -6.90 -18.31
CA ARG A 239 -9.13 -6.86 -18.89
C ARG A 239 -9.91 -8.16 -18.72
N MET A 240 -9.24 -9.30 -18.57
CA MET A 240 -9.89 -10.60 -18.37
C MET A 240 -10.26 -10.89 -16.90
N LEU A 241 -9.70 -10.15 -15.94
CA LEU A 241 -10.11 -10.28 -14.55
C LEU A 241 -11.52 -9.69 -14.34
N PRO A 242 -12.35 -10.29 -13.47
CA PRO A 242 -13.51 -9.61 -12.90
C PRO A 242 -13.14 -8.22 -12.35
N GLU A 243 -14.09 -7.29 -12.33
CA GLU A 243 -13.89 -6.00 -11.69
C GLU A 243 -13.59 -6.17 -10.20
N ILE A 244 -12.47 -5.61 -9.75
CA ILE A 244 -12.07 -5.67 -8.35
C ILE A 244 -12.81 -4.56 -7.59
N ARG A 245 -13.66 -4.97 -6.65
CA ARG A 245 -14.43 -4.07 -5.77
C ARG A 245 -13.97 -4.12 -4.31
N PHE A 246 -13.14 -5.10 -3.99
CA PHE A 246 -12.72 -5.42 -2.64
C PHE A 246 -11.20 -5.41 -2.55
N GLY A 247 -10.68 -5.01 -1.39
CA GLY A 247 -9.29 -5.21 -1.06
C GLY A 247 -9.14 -5.71 0.36
N ALA A 248 -7.99 -6.29 0.69
CA ALA A 248 -7.64 -6.51 2.09
C ALA A 248 -6.15 -6.32 2.34
N ILE A 249 -5.84 -5.81 3.53
CA ILE A 249 -4.48 -5.72 4.05
C ILE A 249 -4.33 -6.88 5.03
N VAL A 250 -3.34 -7.74 4.79
CA VAL A 250 -3.10 -8.93 5.61
C VAL A 250 -1.82 -8.72 6.41
N VAL A 251 -1.96 -8.68 7.73
CA VAL A 251 -0.89 -8.30 8.64
C VAL A 251 -0.37 -9.53 9.38
N ALA A 252 0.75 -10.06 8.91
CA ALA A 252 1.47 -11.14 9.56
C ALA A 252 2.22 -10.65 10.81
N LYS A 253 2.15 -11.44 11.86
CA LYS A 253 2.66 -11.13 13.20
C LYS A 253 3.99 -11.80 13.44
N GLU A 254 4.93 -11.04 13.99
CA GLU A 254 6.30 -11.51 14.27
C GLU A 254 6.35 -12.65 15.29
N ASN A 255 5.33 -12.76 16.16
CA ASN A 255 5.23 -13.82 17.15
C ASN A 255 4.58 -15.12 16.63
N GLY A 256 4.22 -15.18 15.34
CA GLY A 256 3.57 -16.34 14.72
C GLY A 256 2.08 -16.51 15.04
N SER A 257 1.47 -15.60 15.80
CA SER A 257 0.01 -15.59 15.98
C SER A 257 -0.71 -15.34 14.66
N VAL A 258 -1.96 -15.78 14.54
CA VAL A 258 -2.72 -15.72 13.28
C VAL A 258 -2.77 -14.27 12.75
N ALA A 259 -2.49 -14.12 11.46
CA ALA A 259 -2.50 -12.83 10.79
C ALA A 259 -3.88 -12.17 10.85
N ASP A 260 -3.89 -10.84 10.99
CA ASP A 260 -5.11 -10.05 10.89
C ASP A 260 -5.42 -9.76 9.42
N VAL A 261 -6.70 -9.83 9.05
CA VAL A 261 -7.19 -9.45 7.71
C VAL A 261 -8.07 -8.22 7.85
N VAL A 262 -7.61 -7.08 7.34
CA VAL A 262 -8.36 -5.83 7.34
C VAL A 262 -8.96 -5.60 5.97
N GLU A 263 -10.25 -5.90 5.85
CA GLU A 263 -11.01 -5.80 4.60
C GLU A 263 -11.44 -4.36 4.29
N MET A 264 -11.42 -4.03 3.01
CA MET A 264 -11.93 -2.79 2.43
C MET A 264 -13.01 -3.14 1.41
N ASN A 265 -14.25 -2.81 1.75
CA ASN A 265 -15.40 -3.10 0.88
C ASN A 265 -15.67 -1.94 -0.08
N SER A 266 -16.41 -2.21 -1.16
CA SER A 266 -16.99 -1.12 -1.96
C SER A 266 -18.15 -0.49 -1.18
N SER A 267 -18.12 0.84 -0.98
CA SER A 267 -19.26 1.55 -0.37
C SER A 267 -20.54 1.48 -1.20
N HIS A 268 -20.44 1.08 -2.49
CA HIS A 268 -21.60 0.86 -3.36
C HIS A 268 -22.40 -0.41 -3.06
N LEU A 269 -21.98 -1.25 -2.10
CA LEU A 269 -22.80 -2.37 -1.62
C LEU A 269 -23.82 -1.87 -0.58
N GLU A 270 -24.64 -0.90 -0.97
CA GLU A 270 -25.92 -0.69 -0.31
C GLU A 270 -26.85 -1.84 -0.73
N PHE A 271 -27.03 -2.78 0.20
CA PHE A 271 -28.25 -3.58 0.37
C PHE A 271 -28.77 -4.39 -0.83
N THR A 272 -28.18 -5.56 -1.07
CA THR A 272 -28.94 -6.70 -1.65
C THR A 272 -28.78 -7.98 -0.82
N SER A 273 -28.89 -7.87 0.50
CA SER A 273 -29.32 -8.99 1.33
C SER A 273 -30.85 -8.91 1.47
N LYS A 274 -31.57 -9.52 0.53
CA LYS A 274 -32.94 -9.98 0.84
C LYS A 274 -32.81 -10.95 2.02
N PRO A 275 -33.47 -10.73 3.17
CA PRO A 275 -33.37 -11.67 4.27
C PRO A 275 -34.06 -12.98 3.86
N ALA A 276 -33.27 -14.05 3.78
CA ALA A 276 -33.79 -15.40 3.65
C ALA A 276 -34.74 -15.68 4.84
N GLU A 277 -35.87 -16.27 4.49
CA GLU A 277 -37.01 -16.55 5.35
C GLU A 277 -36.61 -17.31 6.63
N LYS A 278 -36.91 -16.73 7.78
CA LYS A 278 -36.88 -17.42 9.07
C LYS A 278 -37.98 -18.49 9.09
N LYS A 279 -37.63 -19.75 8.85
CA LYS A 279 -38.45 -20.88 9.33
C LYS A 279 -38.32 -20.95 10.86
N LYS A 280 -39.40 -20.55 11.53
CA LYS A 280 -39.68 -20.82 12.94
C LYS A 280 -39.60 -22.33 13.20
N GLN A 281 -38.78 -22.75 14.15
CA GLN A 281 -39.10 -23.89 15.00
C GLN A 281 -38.84 -23.52 16.45
N SER A 282 -39.95 -23.51 17.19
CA SER A 282 -40.06 -23.46 18.63
C SER A 282 -39.42 -24.68 19.27
N ASN A 283 -38.67 -24.52 20.37
CA ASN A 283 -39.04 -25.15 21.64
C ASN A 283 -38.13 -24.74 22.82
N GLN A 284 -38.83 -24.24 23.84
CA GLN A 284 -38.70 -24.47 25.28
C GLN A 284 -37.40 -24.10 26.03
N GLN A 285 -37.64 -23.28 27.06
CA GLN A 285 -36.73 -22.82 28.10
C GLN A 285 -36.13 -23.97 28.90
N LYS A 286 -34.82 -23.87 29.19
CA LYS A 286 -34.27 -24.24 30.51
C LYS A 286 -33.21 -23.22 30.92
N VAL A 287 -33.48 -22.58 32.05
CA VAL A 287 -32.66 -21.59 32.73
C VAL A 287 -31.42 -22.28 33.29
N VAL A 288 -30.22 -21.86 32.86
CA VAL A 288 -28.98 -22.03 33.63
C VAL A 288 -28.22 -20.71 33.60
N LYS A 289 -27.93 -20.22 34.80
CA LYS A 289 -27.26 -18.96 35.09
C LYS A 289 -25.80 -18.98 34.62
N GLY A 290 -25.35 -17.85 34.07
CA GLY A 290 -23.93 -17.48 34.05
C GLY A 290 -23.27 -17.48 32.67
N VAL A 291 -23.55 -16.49 31.83
CA VAL A 291 -22.63 -16.06 30.76
C VAL A 291 -22.76 -14.55 30.61
N ARG A 292 -21.62 -13.86 30.55
CA ARG A 292 -21.52 -12.41 30.34
C ARG A 292 -22.28 -12.02 29.08
N ARG A 293 -23.03 -10.92 29.21
CA ARG A 293 -23.74 -10.20 28.15
C ARG A 293 -22.75 -9.93 27.00
N VAL A 294 -22.84 -10.69 25.91
CA VAL A 294 -22.20 -10.34 24.63
C VAL A 294 -22.99 -9.16 24.10
N THR A 295 -22.43 -7.96 24.24
CA THR A 295 -22.89 -6.77 23.53
C THR A 295 -22.62 -6.98 22.05
N THR A 296 -23.67 -7.28 21.29
CA THR A 296 -23.67 -7.13 19.84
C THR A 296 -23.47 -5.65 19.54
N HIS A 297 -22.26 -5.28 19.10
CA HIS A 297 -22.00 -3.94 18.60
C HIS A 297 -22.65 -3.79 17.22
N ASN A 298 -23.71 -2.98 17.18
CA ASN A 298 -24.29 -2.41 15.97
C ASN A 298 -23.29 -1.47 15.27
N ASP A 299 -23.25 -1.62 13.94
CA ASP A 299 -23.19 -0.56 12.91
C ASP A 299 -22.14 0.56 13.02
N ASN A 300 -20.99 0.33 12.40
CA ASN A 300 -20.04 1.38 11.94
C ASN A 300 -19.74 1.17 10.43
N PHE A 301 -20.78 1.10 9.60
CA PHE A 301 -20.71 0.51 8.26
C PHE A 301 -20.08 1.37 7.13
N ASN A 302 -19.55 2.58 7.38
CA ASN A 302 -19.19 3.50 6.28
C ASN A 302 -17.79 4.13 6.28
N TYR A 303 -16.88 3.79 7.20
CA TYR A 303 -15.55 4.44 7.22
C TYR A 303 -14.47 3.75 6.36
N TRP A 304 -14.68 2.48 5.99
CA TRP A 304 -13.60 1.60 5.53
C TRP A 304 -13.82 1.07 4.10
N SER A 305 -14.05 1.99 3.16
CA SER A 305 -14.32 1.63 1.77
C SER A 305 -13.17 1.95 0.83
N VAL A 306 -13.02 1.13 -0.21
CA VAL A 306 -12.10 1.39 -1.33
C VAL A 306 -12.36 2.78 -1.91
N THR A 307 -13.63 3.19 -2.01
CA THR A 307 -14.05 4.50 -2.51
C THR A 307 -13.47 5.66 -1.70
N VAL A 308 -13.49 5.59 -0.37
CA VAL A 308 -12.97 6.66 0.50
C VAL A 308 -11.47 6.84 0.28
N TYR A 309 -10.71 5.75 0.26
CA TYR A 309 -9.27 5.81 0.09
C TYR A 309 -8.83 6.09 -1.35
N TRP A 310 -9.65 5.72 -2.34
CA TRP A 310 -9.48 6.14 -3.73
C TRP A 310 -9.55 7.66 -3.87
N ASN A 311 -10.52 8.32 -3.24
CA ASN A 311 -10.60 9.77 -3.28
C ASN A 311 -9.38 10.45 -2.64
N LYS A 312 -8.90 9.93 -1.50
CA LYS A 312 -7.65 10.40 -0.88
C LYS A 312 -6.44 10.17 -1.80
N TRP A 313 -6.43 9.05 -2.53
CA TRP A 313 -5.39 8.76 -3.51
C TRP A 313 -5.41 9.76 -4.68
N LEU A 314 -6.59 10.10 -5.22
CA LEU A 314 -6.73 11.13 -6.25
C LEU A 314 -6.15 12.48 -5.79
N ASP A 315 -6.36 12.86 -4.54
CA ASP A 315 -5.77 14.08 -3.98
C ASP A 315 -4.23 14.02 -3.97
N CYS A 316 -3.64 12.87 -3.62
CA CYS A 316 -2.20 12.65 -3.71
C CYS A 316 -1.69 12.75 -5.14
N VAL A 317 -2.35 12.11 -6.11
CA VAL A 317 -1.97 12.18 -7.52
C VAL A 317 -2.02 13.62 -8.03
N TRP A 318 -3.10 14.35 -7.72
CA TRP A 318 -3.25 15.76 -8.09
C TRP A 318 -2.14 16.63 -7.48
N GLN A 319 -1.86 16.49 -6.18
CA GLN A 319 -0.79 17.23 -5.51
C GLN A 319 0.59 16.91 -6.10
N PHE A 320 0.86 15.65 -6.41
CA PHE A 320 2.11 15.23 -7.01
C PHE A 320 2.34 15.92 -8.35
N TRP A 321 1.39 15.81 -9.28
CA TRP A 321 1.52 16.41 -10.62
C TRP A 321 1.58 17.93 -10.58
N THR A 322 0.79 18.57 -9.71
CA THR A 322 0.83 20.02 -9.49
C THR A 322 2.22 20.47 -9.03
N LYS A 323 2.84 19.75 -8.09
CA LYS A 323 4.20 20.05 -7.62
C LYS A 323 5.25 19.77 -8.70
N MET A 324 5.10 18.70 -9.46
CA MET A 324 6.01 18.38 -10.58
C MET A 324 6.06 19.50 -11.63
N GLU A 325 4.94 20.17 -11.89
CA GLU A 325 4.84 21.30 -12.83
C GLU A 325 5.34 22.63 -12.23
N THR A 326 5.04 22.90 -10.96
CA THR A 326 5.28 24.20 -10.32
C THR A 326 6.64 24.33 -9.64
N PHE A 327 7.26 23.24 -9.22
CA PHE A 327 8.55 23.30 -8.53
C PHE A 327 9.67 23.61 -9.52
N SER A 328 10.48 24.62 -9.21
CA SER A 328 11.70 24.92 -9.95
C SER A 328 12.65 23.73 -9.83
N ALA A 329 12.97 23.10 -10.96
CA ALA A 329 13.92 22.00 -11.00
C ALA A 329 15.35 22.56 -11.07
N VAL A 330 16.22 22.14 -10.15
CA VAL A 330 17.66 22.42 -10.23
C VAL A 330 18.33 21.22 -10.87
N ASN A 331 18.95 21.38 -12.04
CA ASN A 331 19.55 20.27 -12.79
C ASN A 331 18.56 19.10 -13.05
N ASN A 332 17.30 19.41 -13.37
CA ASN A 332 16.19 18.44 -13.52
C ASN A 332 15.85 17.64 -12.25
N VAL A 333 16.29 18.10 -11.07
CA VAL A 333 15.95 17.50 -9.77
C VAL A 333 14.85 18.30 -9.07
N ILE A 334 13.81 17.60 -8.61
CA ILE A 334 12.78 18.12 -7.71
C ILE A 334 12.93 17.44 -6.35
N SER A 335 12.98 18.22 -5.27
CA SER A 335 13.07 17.71 -3.91
C SER A 335 11.73 17.83 -3.17
N PHE A 336 11.25 16.69 -2.69
CA PHE A 336 10.17 16.48 -1.74
C PHE A 336 10.70 15.95 -0.40
N VAL A 337 12.01 16.09 -0.15
CA VAL A 337 12.63 15.62 1.08
C VAL A 337 12.13 16.47 2.24
N TRP A 338 11.53 15.81 3.22
CA TRP A 338 11.04 16.46 4.42
C TRP A 338 12.22 16.86 5.31
N ASN A 339 12.36 18.17 5.52
CA ASN A 339 13.24 18.76 6.50
C ASN A 339 12.42 19.34 7.67
N ASN A 340 13.01 19.42 8.85
CA ASN A 340 12.37 19.96 10.05
C ASN A 340 12.10 21.49 9.96
N GLU A 341 12.44 22.14 8.84
CA GLU A 341 12.51 23.59 8.71
C GLU A 341 11.21 24.24 8.21
N GLU A 342 10.20 23.47 7.79
CA GLU A 342 8.87 24.03 7.50
C GLU A 342 8.03 24.23 8.77
N LYS A 343 8.45 25.18 9.61
CA LYS A 343 7.66 26.21 10.35
C LYS A 343 8.45 26.78 11.56
N TYR A 344 9.11 27.92 11.36
CA TYR A 344 8.98 29.20 12.09
C TYR A 344 10.05 30.19 11.56
N PRO A 345 9.78 31.51 11.48
CA PRO A 345 10.67 32.46 10.83
C PRO A 345 11.97 32.63 11.62
N LYS A 346 13.07 32.53 10.88
CA LYS A 346 14.47 32.94 11.16
C LYS A 346 14.84 33.21 12.63
N ASN A 347 15.83 32.46 13.10
CA ASN A 347 17.00 33.14 13.64
C ASN A 347 18.28 32.62 13.01
N LYS A 348 19.13 33.57 12.62
CA LYS A 348 20.36 33.36 11.83
C LYS A 348 21.42 32.61 12.65
N ASN A 349 22.32 32.00 11.89
CA ASN A 349 23.60 31.39 12.27
C ASN A 349 23.56 29.95 12.80
N THR A 350 23.53 29.01 11.86
CA THR A 350 24.51 27.90 11.82
C THR A 350 24.58 27.37 10.39
N GLU A 351 25.66 27.70 9.67
CA GLU A 351 26.07 26.95 8.50
C GLU A 351 26.51 25.54 8.95
N THR A 352 25.62 24.56 8.83
CA THR A 352 26.03 23.15 8.85
C THR A 352 25.92 22.64 7.42
N LYS A 353 27.06 22.65 6.71
CA LYS A 353 27.21 21.98 5.41
C LYS A 353 26.98 20.48 5.58
N PHE A 354 25.77 20.00 5.27
CA PHE A 354 25.56 18.58 5.04
C PHE A 354 26.02 18.23 3.62
N LYS A 355 27.14 17.49 3.53
CA LYS A 355 27.54 16.83 2.28
C LYS A 355 26.45 15.83 1.90
N ILE A 356 25.77 16.09 0.80
CA ILE A 356 24.94 15.12 0.09
C ILE A 356 25.90 14.03 -0.41
N PHE A 357 25.96 12.91 0.30
CA PHE A 357 26.69 11.73 -0.17
C PHE A 357 25.75 10.87 -1.00
N ASN A 358 26.19 10.51 -2.21
CA ASN A 358 25.53 9.61 -3.14
C ASN A 358 24.99 8.36 -2.43
N THR A 359 23.68 8.18 -2.44
CA THR A 359 23.03 6.94 -2.02
C THR A 359 22.74 6.04 -3.22
N TYR A 360 22.98 4.74 -3.00
CA TYR A 360 22.81 3.62 -3.91
C TYR A 360 21.44 3.61 -4.64
N ASN A 361 21.42 3.04 -5.85
CA ASN A 361 20.18 2.64 -6.54
C ASN A 361 19.43 1.63 -5.67
N CYS A 362 18.49 2.10 -4.88
CA CYS A 362 17.60 1.26 -4.08
C CYS A 362 16.38 0.86 -4.92
N SER A 363 16.05 -0.44 -4.92
CA SER A 363 14.87 -0.98 -5.60
C SER A 363 13.59 -0.40 -5.02
N TRP A 364 12.50 -0.55 -5.77
CA TRP A 364 11.16 -0.02 -5.54
C TRP A 364 10.57 -0.27 -4.12
N GLU A 365 11.14 -1.17 -3.33
CA GLU A 365 10.68 -1.57 -1.98
C GLU A 365 11.20 -0.66 -0.84
N THR A 366 12.31 0.05 -1.02
CA THR A 366 13.13 0.54 0.12
C THR A 366 12.51 1.69 0.95
N VAL A 367 11.54 2.44 0.41
CA VAL A 367 11.00 3.65 1.06
C VAL A 367 9.67 3.41 1.74
N PHE A 368 8.86 2.53 1.17
CA PHE A 368 7.52 2.28 1.67
C PHE A 368 7.56 1.34 2.87
N GLU A 369 8.44 0.33 2.83
CA GLU A 369 8.75 -0.46 4.00
C GLU A 369 9.28 0.41 5.16
N LEU A 370 10.03 1.50 4.90
CA LEU A 370 10.46 2.45 5.96
C LEU A 370 9.28 3.11 6.68
N ALA A 371 8.20 3.47 5.98
CA ALA A 371 6.98 4.01 6.58
C ALA A 371 6.17 2.94 7.33
N GLN A 372 6.29 1.68 6.93
CA GLN A 372 5.74 0.53 7.66
C GLN A 372 6.51 0.24 8.97
N LEU A 373 7.70 0.84 9.16
CA LEU A 373 8.52 0.67 10.35
C LEU A 373 8.17 1.63 11.48
N ILE A 374 6.95 2.15 11.59
CA ILE A 374 6.55 2.93 12.78
C ILE A 374 5.89 1.99 13.81
N PRO A 375 6.63 1.34 14.74
CA PRO A 375 6.09 0.90 16.01
C PRO A 375 5.36 2.06 16.69
N SER A 376 4.23 1.72 17.31
CA SER A 376 3.45 2.62 18.18
C SER A 376 4.37 3.42 19.09
N LEU A 377 4.38 4.73 18.85
CA LEU A 377 4.70 5.74 19.83
C LEU A 377 3.40 6.48 20.13
N CYS A 378 2.60 5.87 21.00
CA CYS A 378 2.09 6.58 22.16
C CYS A 378 2.47 5.74 23.37
#